data_AF-A0A7S0CI65-F1
#
_entry.id   AF-A0A7S0CI65-F1
#
_cell.length_a   1.000
_cell.length_b   1.000
_cell.length_c   1.000
_cell.angle_alpha   90.00
_cell.angle_beta   90.00
_cell.angle_gamma   90.00
#
_symmetry.space_group_name_H-M   'P 1'
#
loop_
_entity.id
_entity.type
_entity.pdbx_description
1 polymer ?
#
loop_
_entity_poly.entity_id
_entity_poly.type
_entity_poly.pdbx_seq_one_letter_code
_entity_poly.pdbx_strand_id
1 'polypeptide(L)'
;MKLLVASLLCSAVAAFAPVHVSPQTTQLHETKADLEALGTKLNPVIGYFDPLGLSDGAAFWGQSNEFTIGFLRHSEIKHGRVAMAAFVGYIVQSGFHWPWAMTRDGMGFPGTDLSPPEQWDALP
;
A
#
# COMPACT_ATOMS: atom_id res chain seq x y z
N MET A 1 24.35 39.51 24.01
CA MET A 1 24.03 38.99 22.66
C MET A 1 24.83 37.77 22.21
N LYS A 2 26.02 37.47 22.76
CA LYS A 2 26.84 36.31 22.33
C LYS A 2 26.43 34.95 22.94
N LEU A 3 25.59 34.94 23.98
CA LEU A 3 25.17 33.74 24.70
C LEU A 3 23.85 33.12 24.20
N LEU A 4 23.07 33.84 23.38
CA LEU A 4 21.78 33.35 22.86
C LEU A 4 21.92 32.52 21.57
N VAL A 5 23.04 32.64 20.86
CA VAL A 5 23.28 31.92 19.59
C VAL A 5 23.73 30.47 19.85
N ALA A 6 24.33 30.18 21.02
CA ALA A 6 24.87 28.86 21.33
C ALA A 6 23.80 27.81 21.69
N SER A 7 22.63 28.22 22.20
CA SER A 7 21.57 27.28 22.59
C SER A 7 20.72 26.76 21.43
N LEU A 8 20.76 27.42 20.27
CA LEU A 8 19.98 27.06 19.07
C LEU A 8 20.67 26.01 18.18
N LEU A 9 21.96 25.73 18.42
CA LEU A 9 22.72 24.73 17.67
C LEU A 9 22.69 23.33 18.30
N CYS A 10 22.26 23.20 19.57
CA CYS A 10 22.18 21.91 20.26
C CYS A 10 20.91 21.10 19.94
N SER A 11 19.87 21.71 19.37
CA SER A 11 18.63 21.00 18.99
C SER A 11 18.73 20.21 17.69
N ALA A 12 19.81 20.38 16.91
CA ALA A 12 19.98 19.70 15.62
C ALA A 12 20.54 18.26 15.74
N VAL A 13 21.19 17.90 16.85
CA VAL A 13 21.88 16.60 16.99
C VAL A 13 20.93 15.50 17.51
N ALA A 14 19.86 15.87 18.22
CA ALA A 14 18.89 14.89 18.76
C ALA A 14 17.95 14.30 17.70
N ALA A 15 17.86 14.88 16.50
CA ALA A 15 16.99 14.41 15.43
C ALA A 15 17.55 13.22 14.63
N PHE A 16 18.82 12.84 14.84
CA PHE A 16 19.50 11.75 14.15
C PHE A 16 19.93 10.62 15.10
N ALA A 17 19.10 10.29 16.08
CA ALA A 17 19.29 9.05 16.84
C ALA A 17 18.92 7.84 15.95
N PRO A 18 19.75 6.80 15.86
CA PRO A 18 19.39 5.58 15.14
C PRO A 18 18.20 4.93 15.84
N VAL A 19 17.05 4.89 15.16
CA VAL A 19 15.92 4.08 15.61
C VAL A 19 16.33 2.62 15.44
N HIS A 20 16.59 1.95 16.57
CA HIS A 20 16.73 0.51 16.60
C HIS A 20 15.35 -0.11 16.36
N VAL A 21 14.99 -0.32 15.10
CA VAL A 21 13.81 -1.10 14.73
C VAL A 21 14.10 -2.53 15.16
N SER A 22 13.35 -3.03 16.15
CA SER A 22 13.45 -4.45 16.52
C SER A 22 13.17 -5.30 15.29
N PRO A 23 14.00 -6.32 14.98
CA PRO A 23 13.71 -7.22 13.88
C PRO A 23 12.36 -7.88 14.16
N GLN A 24 11.36 -7.58 13.33
CA GLN A 24 10.09 -8.28 13.39
C GLN A 24 10.29 -9.66 12.79
N THR A 25 10.23 -10.68 13.64
CA THR A 25 10.12 -12.06 13.20
C THR A 25 8.72 -12.24 12.62
N THR A 26 8.59 -12.29 11.29
CA THR A 26 7.34 -12.66 10.64
C THR A 26 7.14 -14.17 10.81
N GLN A 27 6.44 -14.55 11.87
CA GLN A 27 5.88 -15.90 11.98
C GLN A 27 4.80 -16.03 10.91
N LEU A 28 4.93 -17.00 10.00
CA LEU A 28 3.90 -17.33 9.03
C LEU A 28 2.72 -17.99 9.76
N HIS A 29 1.78 -17.17 10.22
CA HIS A 29 0.47 -17.63 10.67
C HIS A 29 -0.41 -17.80 9.42
N GLU A 30 -0.22 -18.94 8.74
CA GLU A 30 -0.87 -19.28 7.47
C GLU A 30 -1.82 -20.47 7.60
N THR A 31 -2.27 -20.75 8.83
CA THR A 31 -3.30 -21.76 9.08
C THR A 31 -4.69 -21.14 8.96
N LYS A 32 -5.68 -21.95 8.56
CA LYS A 32 -7.08 -21.51 8.49
C LYS A 32 -7.63 -21.00 9.83
N ALA A 33 -7.24 -21.63 10.94
CA ALA A 33 -7.66 -21.22 12.27
C ALA A 33 -7.21 -19.79 12.62
N ASP A 34 -6.01 -19.41 12.17
CA ASP A 34 -5.52 -18.03 12.32
C ASP A 34 -6.34 -17.04 11.48
N LEU A 35 -6.78 -17.43 10.27
CA LEU A 35 -7.63 -16.60 9.43
C LEU A 35 -9.02 -16.38 10.04
N GLU A 36 -9.62 -17.40 10.63
CA GLU A 36 -10.93 -17.29 11.28
C GLU A 36 -10.87 -16.38 12.51
N ALA A 37 -9.79 -16.49 13.30
CA ALA A 37 -9.53 -15.59 14.42
C ALA A 37 -9.30 -14.14 13.97
N LEU A 38 -8.56 -13.94 12.88
CA LEU A 38 -8.31 -12.61 12.30
C LEU A 38 -9.57 -11.99 11.70
N GLY A 39 -10.38 -12.77 10.97
CA GLY A 39 -11.63 -12.31 10.38
C GLY A 39 -12.59 -11.78 11.44
N THR A 40 -12.74 -12.54 12.54
CA THR A 40 -13.58 -12.14 13.68
C THR A 40 -13.05 -10.89 14.39
N LYS A 41 -11.72 -10.75 14.51
CA LYS A 41 -11.09 -9.58 15.14
C LYS A 41 -11.20 -8.31 14.30
N LEU A 42 -11.01 -8.43 12.99
CA LEU A 42 -10.94 -7.28 12.07
C LEU A 42 -12.32 -6.83 11.60
N ASN A 43 -13.28 -7.74 11.44
CA ASN A 43 -14.64 -7.42 11.08
C ASN A 43 -15.65 -8.33 11.81
N PRO A 44 -16.18 -7.88 12.96
CA PRO A 44 -17.10 -8.70 13.76
C PRO A 44 -18.49 -8.88 13.13
N VAL A 45 -18.84 -8.13 12.07
CA VAL A 45 -20.17 -8.19 11.45
C VAL A 45 -20.28 -9.30 10.41
N ILE A 46 -19.22 -9.52 9.63
CA ILE A 46 -19.18 -10.52 8.56
C ILE A 46 -18.36 -11.75 9.00
N GLY A 47 -17.38 -11.57 9.89
CA GLY A 47 -16.49 -12.63 10.34
C GLY A 47 -15.58 -13.13 9.21
N TYR A 48 -15.25 -14.42 9.24
CA TYR A 48 -14.47 -15.09 8.20
C TYR A 48 -15.36 -15.39 6.98
N PHE A 49 -14.95 -14.90 5.82
CA PHE A 49 -15.74 -15.00 4.59
C PHE A 49 -14.94 -15.72 3.49
N ASP A 50 -15.22 -17.01 3.30
CA ASP A 50 -14.73 -17.82 2.18
C ASP A 50 -15.86 -18.75 1.65
N PRO A 51 -16.74 -18.25 0.76
CA PRO A 51 -17.81 -19.07 0.19
C PRO A 51 -17.31 -20.08 -0.86
N LEU A 52 -16.06 -19.96 -1.33
CA LEU A 52 -15.50 -20.80 -2.39
C LEU A 52 -14.52 -21.87 -1.87
N GLY A 53 -14.24 -21.88 -0.56
CA GLY A 53 -13.38 -22.87 0.09
C GLY A 53 -11.93 -22.83 -0.41
N LEU A 54 -11.46 -21.64 -0.83
CA LEU A 54 -10.10 -21.44 -1.34
C LEU A 54 -9.04 -21.74 -0.28
N SER A 55 -9.40 -21.64 1.01
CA SER A 55 -8.51 -22.00 2.13
C SER A 55 -8.44 -23.49 2.47
N ASP A 56 -9.35 -24.32 1.95
CA ASP A 56 -9.55 -25.70 2.43
C ASP A 56 -8.87 -26.79 1.59
N GLY A 57 -8.37 -26.45 0.41
CA GLY A 57 -7.77 -27.47 -0.46
C GLY A 57 -7.48 -27.06 -1.89
N ALA A 58 -7.54 -25.77 -2.22
CA ALA A 58 -7.04 -25.30 -3.50
C ALA A 58 -5.51 -25.33 -3.46
N ALA A 59 -4.90 -26.50 -3.69
CA ALA A 59 -3.46 -26.63 -3.90
C ALA A 59 -3.09 -25.94 -5.21
N PHE A 60 -3.07 -24.61 -5.20
CA PHE A 60 -2.66 -23.83 -6.35
C PHE A 60 -1.23 -24.25 -6.68
N TRP A 61 -1.02 -24.65 -7.93
CA TRP A 61 0.30 -25.01 -8.45
C TRP A 61 0.96 -26.23 -7.76
N GLY A 62 0.17 -27.12 -7.14
CA GLY A 62 0.68 -28.37 -6.53
C GLY A 62 1.45 -28.18 -5.22
N GLN A 63 1.30 -27.02 -4.56
CA GLN A 63 1.96 -26.69 -3.30
C GLN A 63 1.11 -27.02 -2.07
N SER A 64 1.70 -26.93 -0.87
CA SER A 64 0.96 -27.12 0.38
C SER A 64 -0.10 -26.02 0.58
N ASN A 65 -1.14 -26.35 1.36
CA ASN A 65 -2.24 -25.43 1.63
C ASN A 65 -1.77 -24.15 2.36
N GLU A 66 -0.77 -24.26 3.24
CA GLU A 66 -0.22 -23.10 3.94
C GLU A 66 0.45 -22.11 2.98
N PHE A 67 1.26 -22.59 2.02
CA PHE A 67 1.84 -21.72 0.99
C PHE A 67 0.79 -21.00 0.15
N THR A 68 -0.32 -21.69 -0.14
CA THR A 68 -1.46 -21.10 -0.84
C THR A 68 -2.09 -19.98 -0.01
N ILE A 69 -2.40 -20.24 1.26
CA ILE A 69 -3.01 -19.28 2.17
C ILE A 69 -2.10 -18.05 2.32
N GLY A 70 -0.79 -18.27 2.49
CA GLY A 70 0.20 -17.21 2.53
C GLY A 70 0.25 -16.35 1.29
N PHE A 71 0.28 -16.99 0.13
CA PHE A 71 0.27 -16.29 -1.14
C PHE A 71 -0.99 -15.45 -1.32
N LEU A 72 -2.17 -15.99 -0.98
CA LEU A 72 -3.44 -15.28 -1.07
C LEU A 72 -3.45 -14.05 -0.14
N ARG A 73 -2.99 -14.19 1.10
CA ARG A 73 -2.90 -13.07 2.04
C ARG A 73 -1.91 -12.00 1.59
N HIS A 74 -0.77 -12.41 1.06
CA HIS A 74 0.22 -11.48 0.55
C HIS A 74 -0.27 -10.75 -0.72
N SER A 75 -1.00 -11.47 -1.57
CA SER A 75 -1.69 -10.91 -2.74
C SER A 75 -2.74 -9.89 -2.32
N GLU A 76 -3.56 -10.20 -1.31
CA GLU A 76 -4.58 -9.28 -0.77
C GLU A 76 -3.96 -7.95 -0.31
N ILE A 77 -2.89 -8.01 0.50
CA ILE A 77 -2.21 -6.80 1.00
C ILE A 77 -1.59 -5.99 -0.14
N LYS A 78 -0.99 -6.66 -1.14
CA LYS A 78 -0.43 -5.98 -2.31
C LYS A 78 -1.51 -5.29 -3.14
N HIS A 79 -2.60 -5.99 -3.44
CA HIS A 79 -3.73 -5.43 -4.18
C HIS A 79 -4.38 -4.28 -3.42
N GLY A 80 -4.56 -4.40 -2.10
CA GLY A 80 -5.09 -3.33 -1.26
C GLY A 80 -4.24 -2.06 -1.31
N ARG A 81 -2.91 -2.19 -1.22
CA ARG A 81 -1.99 -1.04 -1.31
C ARG A 81 -2.05 -0.36 -2.68
N VAL A 82 -2.08 -1.14 -3.75
CA VAL A 82 -2.20 -0.62 -5.12
C VAL A 82 -3.56 0.05 -5.32
N ALA A 83 -4.65 -0.55 -4.82
CA ALA A 83 -6.00 -0.01 -4.93
C ALA A 83 -6.16 1.30 -4.15
N MET A 84 -5.57 1.43 -2.96
CA MET A 84 -5.58 2.68 -2.19
C MET A 84 -4.87 3.81 -2.95
N ALA A 85 -3.67 3.53 -3.49
CA ALA A 85 -2.93 4.52 -4.28
C ALA A 85 -3.65 4.87 -5.59
N ALA A 86 -4.25 3.87 -6.25
CA ALA A 86 -5.00 4.08 -7.49
C ALA A 86 -6.28 4.90 -7.26
N PHE A 87 -7.01 4.67 -6.18
CA PHE A 87 -8.22 5.43 -5.85
C PHE A 87 -7.91 6.91 -5.59
N VAL A 88 -6.91 7.20 -4.77
CA VAL A 88 -6.47 8.58 -4.51
C VAL A 88 -5.90 9.21 -5.78
N GLY A 89 -5.11 8.45 -6.55
CA GLY A 89 -4.57 8.89 -7.84
C GLY A 89 -5.67 9.28 -8.82
N TYR A 90 -6.71 8.46 -8.97
CA TYR A 90 -7.84 8.72 -9.86
C TYR A 90 -8.55 10.04 -9.52
N ILE A 91 -8.74 10.35 -8.23
CA ILE A 91 -9.33 11.61 -7.79
C ILE A 91 -8.40 12.79 -8.12
N VAL A 92 -7.13 12.70 -7.73
CA VAL A 92 -6.15 13.78 -7.91
C VAL A 92 -5.93 14.10 -9.38
N GLN A 93 -5.92 13.09 -10.25
CA GLN A 93 -5.71 13.24 -11.69
C GLN A 93 -6.75 14.13 -12.37
N SER A 94 -8.00 14.11 -11.88
CA SER A 94 -9.08 14.98 -12.39
C SER A 94 -8.94 16.45 -11.98
N GLY A 95 -8.17 16.76 -10.93
CA GLY A 95 -8.08 18.11 -10.37
C GLY A 95 -6.70 18.77 -10.49
N PHE A 96 -5.64 18.01 -10.73
CA PHE A 96 -4.29 18.52 -10.75
C PHE A 96 -3.39 17.73 -11.71
N HIS A 97 -2.71 18.46 -12.60
CA HIS A 97 -1.61 17.94 -13.39
C HIS A 97 -0.33 18.69 -13.06
N TRP A 98 0.80 18.05 -13.31
CA TRP A 98 2.09 18.67 -13.10
C TRP A 98 2.39 19.75 -14.15
N PRO A 99 3.09 20.85 -13.78
CA PRO A 99 3.32 21.97 -14.69
C PRO A 99 4.47 21.78 -15.68
N TRP A 100 5.20 20.66 -15.61
CA TRP A 100 6.29 20.34 -16.54
C TRP A 100 5.85 19.39 -17.65
N ALA A 101 6.65 19.31 -18.71
CA ALA A 101 6.40 18.38 -19.82
C ALA A 101 6.46 16.92 -19.35
N MET A 102 5.46 16.14 -19.76
CA MET A 102 5.39 14.71 -19.50
C MET A 102 6.33 13.92 -20.42
N THR A 103 6.44 14.33 -21.68
CA THR A 103 7.31 13.67 -22.67
C THR A 103 8.62 14.41 -22.88
N ARG A 104 9.66 13.69 -23.33
CA ARG A 104 10.92 14.31 -23.78
C ARG A 104 10.74 15.26 -24.97
N ASP A 105 9.63 15.11 -25.69
CA ASP A 105 9.23 15.96 -26.81
C ASP A 105 8.52 17.25 -26.38
N GLY A 106 8.32 17.44 -25.07
CA GLY A 106 7.77 18.68 -24.53
C GLY A 106 6.24 18.73 -24.44
N MET A 107 5.52 17.63 -24.69
CA MET A 107 4.07 17.59 -24.51
C MET A 107 3.71 17.65 -23.01
N GLY A 108 2.79 18.57 -22.68
CA GLY A 108 2.23 18.68 -21.33
C GLY A 108 1.25 17.54 -21.03
N PHE A 109 0.89 17.40 -19.76
CA PHE A 109 -0.14 16.46 -19.34
C PHE A 109 -1.51 16.85 -19.95
N PRO A 110 -2.38 15.86 -20.26
CA PRO A 110 -3.74 16.14 -20.74
C PRO A 110 -4.53 16.99 -19.73
N GLY A 111 -5.39 17.88 -20.23
CA GLY A 111 -6.11 18.86 -19.42
C GLY A 111 -7.00 18.24 -18.34
N THR A 112 -7.24 18.98 -17.25
CA THR A 112 -8.13 18.56 -16.14
C THR A 112 -9.61 18.45 -16.53
N ASP A 113 -9.95 18.86 -17.74
CA ASP A 113 -11.34 18.94 -18.22
C ASP A 113 -11.89 17.58 -18.69
N LEU A 114 -10.99 16.59 -18.84
CA LEU A 114 -11.29 15.24 -19.28
C LEU A 114 -11.48 14.30 -18.08
N SER A 115 -12.35 13.30 -18.22
CA SER A 115 -12.43 12.26 -17.20
C SER A 115 -11.11 11.48 -17.12
N PRO A 116 -10.71 10.94 -15.94
CA PRO A 116 -9.42 10.25 -15.82
C PRO A 116 -9.18 9.10 -16.83
N PRO A 117 -10.21 8.34 -17.28
CA PRO A 117 -10.06 7.38 -18.37
C PRO A 117 -9.72 8.04 -19.71
N GLU A 118 -10.40 9.13 -20.07
CA GLU A 118 -10.15 9.87 -21.32
C GLU A 118 -8.77 10.56 -21.30
N GLN A 119 -8.31 11.00 -20.12
CA GLN A 119 -6.93 11.48 -19.95
C GLN A 119 -5.91 10.37 -20.21
N TRP A 120 -6.21 9.14 -19.83
CA TRP A 120 -5.34 7.98 -20.08
C TRP A 120 -5.30 7.65 -21.58
N ASP A 121 -6.46 7.65 -22.24
CA ASP A 121 -6.57 7.40 -23.68
C ASP A 121 -5.89 8.49 -24.53
N ALA A 122 -5.79 9.72 -24.00
CA ALA A 122 -5.14 10.84 -24.65
C ALA A 122 -3.61 10.88 -24.46
N LEU A 123 -3.02 9.93 -23.71
CA LEU A 123 -1.57 9.83 -23.56
C LEU A 123 -0.92 9.34 -24.87
N PRO A 124 0.20 9.95 -25.30
CA PRO A 124 0.91 9.58 -26.52
C PRO A 124 1.66 8.23 -26.41
#